data_AF-A0A3S9ZPA5-F1
#
_entry.id   AF-A0A3S9ZPA5-F1
#
_cell.length_a   1.000
_cell.length_b   1.000
_cell.length_c   1.000
_cell.angle_alpha   90.00
_cell.angle_beta   90.00
_cell.angle_gamma   90.00
#
_symmetry.space_group_name_H-M   'P 1'
#
loop_
_entity.id
_entity.type
_entity.pdbx_description
1 polymer ?
#
loop_
_entity_poly.entity_id
_entity_poly.type
_entity_poly.pdbx_seq_one_letter_code
_entity_poly.pdbx_strand_id
1 'polypeptide(L)'
;MSLLEDAVEKVVIGADHVHTAATVRRRQRTFVPPSELHSHLATKADTALLDQLFYATVDECPDPNCRPLVLDRVAADATATRKLVNWACHIASEMYGGLPAELVDGDEAATTVFRPSPFFCRLAAEYHNPGSAFDAVYATFDTAQRRQVADNAVALVDGFQVWWTDFLYQ
;
A
#
# COMPACT_ATOMS: atom_id res chain seq x y z
N MET A 1 16.00 23.87 35.28
CA MET A 1 16.54 23.16 34.10
C MET A 1 15.94 21.76 34.11
N SER A 2 14.87 21.56 33.34
CA SER A 2 14.16 20.28 33.22
C SER A 2 14.05 19.98 31.73
N LEU A 3 15.01 19.21 31.21
CA LEU A 3 15.13 18.82 29.80
C LEU A 3 15.81 17.45 29.71
N LEU A 4 15.23 16.45 30.38
CA LEU A 4 15.76 15.07 30.36
C LEU A 4 14.73 14.03 29.87
N GLU A 5 13.58 14.46 29.34
CA GLU A 5 12.55 13.53 28.84
C GLU A 5 12.47 13.42 27.30
N ASP A 6 13.16 14.28 26.55
CA ASP A 6 13.12 14.28 25.07
C ASP A 6 14.11 13.31 24.39
N ALA A 7 14.87 12.53 25.16
CA ALA A 7 15.90 11.65 24.59
C ALA A 7 15.39 10.29 24.08
N VAL A 8 14.07 10.02 24.17
CA VAL A 8 13.48 8.74 23.74
C VAL A 8 13.03 8.78 22.26
N GLU A 9 12.95 9.95 21.63
CA GLU A 9 12.31 10.12 20.32
C GLU A 9 13.31 10.42 19.20
N LYS A 10 14.36 9.59 19.04
CA LYS A 10 15.18 9.65 17.81
C LYS A 10 16.02 8.40 17.55
N VAL A 11 15.38 7.24 17.53
CA VAL A 11 15.98 6.05 16.91
C VAL A 11 15.33 5.87 15.54
N VAL A 12 15.69 6.77 14.62
CA VAL A 12 15.57 6.54 13.18
C VAL A 12 16.64 5.49 12.86
N ILE A 13 16.23 4.21 12.88
CA ILE A 13 17.06 3.14 12.32
C ILE A 13 16.97 3.31 10.81
N GLY A 14 17.80 4.21 10.27
CA GLY A 14 18.18 4.21 8.86
C GLY A 14 18.96 2.93 8.62
N ALA A 15 18.26 1.87 8.25
CA ALA A 15 18.89 0.67 7.80
C ALA A 15 19.30 0.89 6.33
N ASP A 16 20.53 1.36 6.15
CA ASP A 16 21.22 1.37 4.85
C ASP A 16 21.44 -0.09 4.42
N HIS A 17 20.42 -0.68 3.82
CA HIS A 17 20.51 -2.02 3.25
C HIS A 17 21.17 -1.92 1.87
N VAL A 18 22.39 -2.45 1.76
CA VAL A 18 23.13 -2.51 0.49
C VAL A 18 22.44 -3.49 -0.47
N HIS A 19 21.81 -2.95 -1.51
CA HIS A 19 21.13 -3.74 -2.53
C HIS A 19 22.15 -4.34 -3.53
N THR A 20 22.10 -5.66 -3.76
CA THR A 20 23.01 -6.42 -4.63
C THR A 20 22.53 -6.49 -6.09
N ALA A 21 23.44 -6.80 -7.02
CA ALA A 21 23.35 -6.63 -8.48
C ALA A 21 22.10 -7.20 -9.21
N ALA A 22 21.33 -8.12 -8.62
CA ALA A 22 20.06 -8.58 -9.20
C ALA A 22 18.96 -7.48 -9.17
N THR A 23 18.96 -6.63 -8.13
CA THR A 23 18.07 -5.44 -8.02
C THR A 23 18.38 -4.37 -9.06
N VAL A 24 19.57 -4.41 -9.69
CA VAL A 24 20.04 -3.38 -10.63
C VAL A 24 19.29 -3.38 -11.96
N ARG A 25 18.67 -4.50 -12.37
CA ARG A 25 17.84 -4.52 -13.60
C ARG A 25 16.47 -3.84 -13.43
N ARG A 26 15.85 -3.89 -12.24
CA ARG A 26 14.61 -3.15 -11.93
C ARG A 26 14.85 -1.66 -11.72
N ARG A 27 16.05 -1.28 -11.24
CA ARG A 27 16.49 0.12 -11.02
C ARG A 27 16.56 1.01 -12.27
N GLN A 28 16.31 0.50 -13.48
CA GLN A 28 16.19 1.36 -14.67
C GLN A 28 14.89 2.17 -14.68
N ARG A 29 13.89 1.80 -13.86
CA ARG A 29 12.68 2.59 -13.66
C ARG A 29 12.78 3.37 -12.36
N THR A 30 12.57 4.68 -12.46
CA THR A 30 12.37 5.54 -11.29
C THR A 30 10.98 5.25 -10.74
N PHE A 31 10.91 4.48 -9.65
CA PHE A 31 9.67 4.28 -8.92
C PHE A 31 9.38 5.52 -8.09
N VAL A 32 8.13 5.99 -8.15
CA VAL A 32 7.67 7.12 -7.34
C VAL A 32 6.64 6.58 -6.35
N PRO A 33 6.84 6.76 -5.04
CA PRO A 33 5.91 6.27 -4.05
C PRO A 33 4.58 7.02 -4.15
N PRO A 34 3.44 6.40 -3.78
CA PRO A 34 2.13 7.04 -3.85
C PRO A 34 2.03 8.36 -3.08
N SER A 35 2.83 8.54 -2.03
CA SER A 35 2.87 9.78 -1.25
C SER A 35 3.34 11.00 -2.04
N GLU A 36 4.29 10.81 -2.95
CA GLU A 36 4.85 11.86 -3.80
C GLU A 36 3.88 12.19 -4.94
N LEU A 37 3.23 11.18 -5.49
CA LEU A 37 2.20 11.35 -6.53
C LEU A 37 0.92 12.01 -5.97
N HIS A 38 0.56 11.72 -4.71
CA HIS A 38 -0.72 12.12 -4.12
C HIS A 38 -0.58 12.74 -2.73
N SER A 39 0.31 13.73 -2.62
CA SER A 39 0.59 14.49 -1.38
C SER A 39 -0.61 15.27 -0.83
N HIS A 40 -1.63 15.50 -1.66
CA HIS A 40 -2.87 16.21 -1.30
C HIS A 40 -3.86 15.35 -0.50
N LEU A 41 -3.67 14.03 -0.43
CA LEU A 41 -4.50 13.16 0.40
C LEU A 41 -4.09 13.30 1.88
N ALA A 42 -4.71 14.27 2.54
CA ALA A 42 -4.46 14.61 3.94
C ALA A 42 -4.90 13.47 4.88
N THR A 43 -3.97 12.93 5.66
CA THR A 43 -4.28 11.90 6.68
C THR A 43 -3.26 11.93 7.81
N LYS A 44 -3.71 11.51 9.00
CA LYS A 44 -2.88 11.39 10.22
C LYS A 44 -1.91 10.19 10.20
N ALA A 45 -2.01 9.30 9.22
CA ALA A 45 -1.15 8.13 9.13
C ALA A 45 0.25 8.48 8.62
N ASP A 46 1.25 7.81 9.20
CA ASP A 46 2.65 7.97 8.85
C ASP A 46 2.90 7.63 7.37
N THR A 47 3.09 8.68 6.56
CA THR A 47 3.41 8.57 5.14
C THR A 47 4.73 7.83 4.92
N ALA A 48 5.73 8.05 5.78
CA ALA A 48 7.05 7.46 5.63
C ALA A 48 7.00 5.94 5.80
N LEU A 49 6.13 5.43 6.67
CA LEU A 49 5.89 3.99 6.83
C LEU A 49 5.32 3.36 5.55
N LEU A 50 4.40 4.05 4.86
CA LEU A 50 3.80 3.56 3.62
C LEU A 50 4.81 3.57 2.47
N ASP A 51 5.65 4.61 2.41
CA ASP A 51 6.71 4.70 1.41
C ASP A 51 7.77 3.61 1.65
N GLN A 52 8.14 3.35 2.90
CA GLN A 52 9.02 2.23 3.26
C GLN A 52 8.42 0.89 2.81
N LEU A 53 7.11 0.67 2.98
CA LEU A 53 6.45 -0.56 2.52
C LEU A 53 6.51 -0.69 1.00
N PHE A 54 6.26 0.42 0.30
CA PHE A 54 6.33 0.47 -1.16
C PHE A 54 7.76 0.18 -1.64
N TYR A 55 8.77 0.88 -1.13
CA TYR A 55 10.18 0.64 -1.45
C TYR A 55 10.62 -0.79 -1.13
N ALA A 56 10.27 -1.32 0.04
CA ALA A 56 10.56 -2.72 0.40
C ALA A 56 9.95 -3.72 -0.60
N THR A 57 8.83 -3.35 -1.25
CA THR A 57 8.18 -4.15 -2.29
C THR A 57 8.84 -3.97 -3.66
N VAL A 58 9.04 -2.74 -4.13
CA VAL A 58 9.58 -2.47 -5.49
C VAL A 58 11.08 -2.76 -5.61
N ASP A 59 11.85 -2.48 -4.55
CA ASP A 59 13.30 -2.72 -4.49
C ASP A 59 13.64 -4.17 -4.14
N GLU A 60 12.63 -5.02 -3.92
CA GLU A 60 12.77 -6.42 -3.49
C GLU A 60 13.81 -6.54 -2.38
N CYS A 61 13.57 -5.83 -1.26
CA CYS A 61 14.55 -5.74 -0.18
C CYS A 61 15.11 -7.13 0.16
N PRO A 62 16.44 -7.32 0.11
CA PRO A 62 17.03 -8.66 0.19
C PRO A 62 16.82 -9.32 1.55
N ASP A 63 16.47 -8.56 2.59
CA ASP A 63 16.02 -9.13 3.86
C ASP A 63 14.57 -9.63 3.72
N PRO A 64 14.33 -10.95 3.77
CA PRO A 64 12.99 -11.51 3.62
C PRO A 64 12.02 -11.09 4.73
N ASN A 65 12.51 -10.51 5.84
CA ASN A 65 11.69 -10.03 6.94
C ASN A 65 11.29 -8.56 6.79
N CYS A 66 11.98 -7.79 5.94
CA CYS A 66 11.76 -6.35 5.82
C CYS A 66 10.30 -6.04 5.42
N ARG A 67 9.85 -6.56 4.27
CA ARG A 67 8.48 -6.36 3.79
C ARG A 67 7.42 -6.90 4.77
N PRO A 68 7.54 -8.14 5.30
CA PRO A 68 6.64 -8.64 6.33
C PRO A 68 6.54 -7.75 7.58
N LEU A 69 7.66 -7.25 8.10
CA LEU A 69 7.68 -6.40 9.30
C LEU A 69 7.00 -5.06 9.06
N VAL A 70 7.22 -4.43 7.91
CA VAL A 70 6.57 -3.15 7.57
C VAL A 70 5.07 -3.37 7.33
N LEU A 71 4.67 -4.47 6.68
CA LEU A 71 3.27 -4.85 6.55
C LEU A 71 2.58 -5.03 7.91
N ASP A 72 3.25 -5.62 8.90
CA ASP A 72 2.68 -5.81 10.24
C ASP A 72 2.44 -4.46 10.94
N ARG A 73 3.37 -3.52 10.76
CA ARG A 73 3.23 -2.16 11.29
C ARG A 73 2.08 -1.41 10.63
N VAL A 74 1.94 -1.49 9.31
CA VAL A 74 0.81 -0.88 8.59
C VAL A 74 -0.51 -1.53 9.01
N ALA A 75 -0.55 -2.85 9.18
CA ALA A 75 -1.74 -3.58 9.59
C ALA A 75 -2.17 -3.29 11.04
N ALA A 76 -1.24 -2.89 11.91
CA ALA A 76 -1.55 -2.48 13.28
C ALA A 76 -2.27 -1.11 13.33
N ASP A 77 -2.10 -0.26 12.32
CA ASP A 77 -2.77 1.04 12.21
C ASP A 77 -3.84 1.02 11.10
N ALA A 78 -5.12 1.03 11.52
CA ALA A 78 -6.24 1.08 10.59
C ALA A 78 -6.23 2.33 9.69
N THR A 79 -5.70 3.46 10.17
CA THR A 79 -5.57 4.70 9.39
C THR A 79 -4.52 4.54 8.29
N ALA A 80 -3.39 3.89 8.60
CA ALA A 80 -2.34 3.61 7.64
C ALA A 80 -2.82 2.63 6.56
N THR A 81 -3.49 1.55 6.96
CA THR A 81 -4.11 0.60 6.02
C THR A 81 -5.12 1.32 5.11
N ARG A 82 -6.01 2.15 5.65
CA ARG A 82 -6.98 2.93 4.87
C ARG A 82 -6.30 3.85 3.86
N LYS A 83 -5.28 4.59 4.29
CA LYS A 83 -4.54 5.51 3.41
C LYS A 83 -3.93 4.76 2.23
N LEU A 84 -3.32 3.61 2.48
CA LEU A 84 -2.71 2.79 1.44
C LEU A 84 -3.74 2.27 0.42
N VAL A 85 -4.90 1.80 0.89
CA VAL A 85 -5.99 1.34 0.01
C VAL A 85 -6.54 2.49 -0.82
N ASN A 86 -6.79 3.66 -0.20
CA ASN A 86 -7.28 4.83 -0.91
C ASN A 86 -6.30 5.27 -2.00
N TRP A 87 -5.00 5.25 -1.73
CA TRP A 87 -3.98 5.51 -2.76
C TRP A 87 -4.04 4.50 -3.90
N ALA A 88 -4.06 3.20 -3.58
CA ALA A 88 -4.11 2.16 -4.61
C ALA A 88 -5.37 2.28 -5.48
N CYS A 89 -6.53 2.52 -4.88
CA CYS A 89 -7.79 2.70 -5.61
C CYS A 89 -7.80 4.01 -6.42
N HIS A 90 -7.28 5.10 -5.88
CA HIS A 90 -7.18 6.36 -6.60
C HIS A 90 -6.27 6.26 -7.83
N ILE A 91 -5.08 5.67 -7.67
CA ILE A 91 -4.15 5.42 -8.78
C ILE A 91 -4.82 4.52 -9.83
N ALA A 92 -5.51 3.45 -9.42
CA ALA A 92 -6.26 2.61 -10.35
C ALA A 92 -7.30 3.42 -11.11
N SER A 93 -8.09 4.25 -10.43
CA SER A 93 -9.07 5.11 -11.08
C SER A 93 -8.45 6.04 -12.11
N GLU A 94 -7.31 6.67 -11.81
CA GLU A 94 -6.61 7.54 -12.77
C GLU A 94 -6.08 6.75 -13.98
N MET A 95 -5.52 5.56 -13.75
CA MET A 95 -4.95 4.71 -14.81
C MET A 95 -6.02 4.17 -15.78
N TYR A 96 -7.22 3.87 -15.29
CA TYR A 96 -8.30 3.26 -16.08
C TYR A 96 -9.45 4.23 -16.44
N GLY A 97 -9.41 5.49 -15.98
CA GLY A 97 -10.51 6.45 -16.15
C GLY A 97 -11.74 6.15 -15.27
N GLY A 98 -11.54 5.42 -14.18
CA GLY A 98 -12.56 4.90 -13.27
C GLY A 98 -12.04 3.66 -12.56
N LEU A 99 -12.64 3.29 -11.43
CA LEU A 99 -12.21 2.08 -10.72
C LEU A 99 -12.74 0.83 -11.45
N PRO A 100 -11.87 -0.09 -11.90
CA PRO A 100 -12.31 -1.29 -12.61
C PRO A 100 -13.21 -2.19 -11.76
N ALA A 101 -14.15 -2.88 -12.41
CA ALA A 101 -15.09 -3.80 -11.76
C ALA A 101 -14.35 -4.91 -11.01
N GLU A 102 -13.24 -5.37 -11.57
CA GLU A 102 -12.37 -6.43 -11.05
C GLU A 102 -11.69 -6.06 -9.73
N LEU A 103 -11.63 -4.77 -9.39
CA LEU A 103 -11.11 -4.31 -8.11
C LEU A 103 -12.21 -4.16 -7.05
N VAL A 104 -13.49 -4.09 -7.43
CA VAL A 104 -14.62 -3.84 -6.52
C VAL A 104 -15.53 -5.05 -6.34
N ASP A 105 -15.66 -5.88 -7.37
CA ASP A 105 -16.50 -7.07 -7.41
C ASP A 105 -15.64 -8.32 -7.22
N GLY A 106 -15.97 -9.12 -6.21
CA GLY A 106 -15.25 -10.35 -5.89
C GLY A 106 -15.38 -11.44 -6.94
N ASP A 107 -16.47 -11.45 -7.72
CA ASP A 107 -16.68 -12.45 -8.77
C ASP A 107 -15.84 -12.10 -10.00
N GLU A 108 -15.81 -10.83 -10.39
CA GLU A 108 -14.95 -10.35 -11.49
C GLU A 108 -13.45 -10.40 -11.11
N ALA A 109 -13.12 -10.13 -9.84
CA ALA A 109 -11.75 -10.24 -9.32
C ALA A 109 -11.09 -11.60 -9.59
N ALA A 110 -11.87 -12.69 -9.56
CA ALA A 110 -11.38 -14.05 -9.79
C ALA A 110 -10.88 -14.28 -11.23
N THR A 111 -11.30 -13.43 -12.17
CA THR A 111 -10.93 -13.50 -13.59
C THR A 111 -9.59 -12.81 -13.88
N THR A 112 -9.12 -11.94 -12.97
CA THR A 112 -7.82 -11.26 -13.10
C THR A 112 -6.66 -12.14 -12.70
N VAL A 113 -5.45 -11.73 -13.08
CA VAL A 113 -4.21 -12.34 -12.56
C VAL A 113 -3.81 -11.76 -11.21
N PHE A 114 -4.17 -10.50 -10.93
CA PHE A 114 -3.95 -9.87 -9.62
C PHE A 114 -4.74 -10.56 -8.48
N ARG A 115 -5.96 -11.03 -8.76
CA ARG A 115 -6.85 -11.75 -7.81
C ARG A 115 -6.92 -11.08 -6.43
N PRO A 116 -7.46 -9.84 -6.35
CA PRO A 116 -7.58 -9.15 -5.08
C PRO A 116 -8.38 -9.98 -4.07
N SER A 117 -8.02 -9.85 -2.80
CA SER A 117 -8.79 -10.52 -1.74
C SER A 117 -10.21 -9.95 -1.64
N PRO A 118 -11.21 -10.72 -1.18
CA PRO A 118 -12.56 -10.21 -0.97
C PRO A 118 -12.62 -9.01 0.00
N PHE A 119 -11.68 -8.96 0.96
CA PHE A 119 -11.54 -7.83 1.88
C PHE A 119 -11.07 -6.56 1.17
N PHE A 120 -10.12 -6.70 0.22
CA PHE A 120 -9.70 -5.58 -0.61
C PHE A 120 -10.84 -5.11 -1.50
N CYS A 121 -11.54 -6.02 -2.19
CA CYS A 121 -12.68 -5.69 -3.04
C CYS A 121 -13.76 -4.91 -2.28
N ARG A 122 -14.11 -5.34 -1.06
CA ARG A 122 -15.06 -4.64 -0.21
C ARG A 122 -14.62 -3.20 0.07
N LEU A 123 -13.36 -2.97 0.40
CA LEU A 123 -12.86 -1.62 0.71
C LEU A 123 -12.71 -0.75 -0.54
N ALA A 124 -12.38 -1.34 -1.68
CA ALA A 124 -12.36 -0.67 -2.97
C ALA A 124 -13.77 -0.27 -3.41
N ALA A 125 -14.78 -1.11 -3.18
CA ALA A 125 -16.19 -0.78 -3.43
C ALA A 125 -16.67 0.40 -2.58
N GLU A 126 -16.27 0.44 -1.30
CA GLU A 126 -16.51 1.58 -0.41
C GLU A 126 -15.80 2.85 -0.89
N TYR A 127 -14.60 2.74 -1.47
CA TYR A 127 -13.91 3.89 -2.08
C TYR A 127 -14.65 4.40 -3.32
N HIS A 128 -15.14 3.48 -4.16
CA HIS A 128 -15.86 3.81 -5.39
C HIS A 128 -17.21 4.47 -5.12
N ASN A 129 -17.93 3.97 -4.11
CA ASN A 129 -19.25 4.46 -3.70
C ASN A 129 -19.23 4.76 -2.20
N PRO A 130 -18.68 5.91 -1.78
CA PRO A 130 -18.51 6.23 -0.37
C PRO A 130 -19.87 6.34 0.33
N GLY A 131 -20.23 5.31 1.10
CA GLY A 131 -21.39 5.30 1.97
C GLY A 131 -21.15 6.08 3.26
N SER A 132 -22.22 6.30 4.04
CA SER A 132 -22.12 6.94 5.37
C SER A 132 -21.30 6.15 6.39
N ALA A 133 -20.95 4.89 6.08
CA ALA A 133 -20.19 3.98 6.93
C ALA A 133 -18.73 3.76 6.49
N PHE A 134 -18.21 4.53 5.52
CA PHE A 134 -16.87 4.36 4.94
C PHE A 134 -15.77 4.16 5.99
N ASP A 135 -15.76 4.98 7.05
CA ASP A 135 -14.77 4.90 8.14
C ASP A 135 -14.99 3.70 9.08
N ALA A 136 -16.23 3.23 9.21
CA ALA A 136 -16.57 2.12 10.10
C ALA A 136 -16.13 0.77 9.53
N VAL A 137 -16.11 0.61 8.19
CA VAL A 137 -15.72 -0.66 7.56
C VAL A 137 -14.24 -0.99 7.86
N TYR A 138 -13.33 -0.02 7.75
CA TYR A 138 -11.92 -0.22 8.09
C TYR A 138 -11.69 -0.58 9.56
N ALA A 139 -12.52 -0.06 10.47
CA ALA A 139 -12.44 -0.36 11.90
C ALA A 139 -12.93 -1.78 12.25
N THR A 140 -13.72 -2.41 11.38
CA THR A 140 -14.25 -3.77 11.61
C THR A 140 -13.25 -4.87 11.25
N PHE A 141 -12.19 -4.55 10.50
CA PHE A 141 -11.21 -5.53 10.07
C PHE A 141 -10.18 -5.78 11.18
N ASP A 142 -9.92 -7.05 11.45
CA ASP A 142 -8.84 -7.44 12.34
C ASP A 142 -7.45 -7.18 11.69
N THR A 143 -6.39 -7.32 12.47
CA THR A 143 -5.03 -7.06 12.00
C THR A 143 -4.63 -7.99 10.83
N ALA A 144 -5.09 -9.24 10.78
CA ALA A 144 -4.74 -10.17 9.71
C ALA A 144 -5.43 -9.76 8.39
N GLN A 145 -6.69 -9.36 8.47
CA GLN A 145 -7.46 -8.83 7.34
C GLN A 145 -6.84 -7.52 6.84
N ARG A 146 -6.48 -6.60 7.73
CA ARG A 146 -5.78 -5.36 7.37
C ARG A 146 -4.44 -5.61 6.70
N ARG A 147 -3.68 -6.61 7.19
CA ARG A 147 -2.42 -7.04 6.57
C ARG A 147 -2.64 -7.53 5.15
N GLN A 148 -3.63 -8.39 4.92
CA GLN A 148 -3.95 -8.91 3.59
C GLN A 148 -4.36 -7.79 2.63
N VAL A 149 -5.18 -6.85 3.09
CA VAL A 149 -5.60 -5.70 2.29
C VAL A 149 -4.41 -4.78 1.96
N ALA A 150 -3.54 -4.50 2.93
CA ALA A 150 -2.33 -3.70 2.70
C ALA A 150 -1.38 -4.37 1.70
N ASP A 151 -1.27 -5.70 1.77
CA ASP A 151 -0.51 -6.52 0.84
C ASP A 151 -1.05 -6.43 -0.60
N ASN A 152 -2.37 -6.57 -0.78
CA ASN A 152 -3.02 -6.35 -2.07
C ASN A 152 -2.79 -4.91 -2.58
N ALA A 153 -2.97 -3.90 -1.72
CA ALA A 153 -2.83 -2.50 -2.10
C ALA A 153 -1.43 -2.16 -2.60
N VAL A 154 -0.37 -2.61 -1.91
CA VAL A 154 1.01 -2.36 -2.35
C VAL A 154 1.35 -3.15 -3.62
N ALA A 155 0.87 -4.38 -3.75
CA ALA A 155 1.07 -5.20 -4.95
C ALA A 155 0.37 -4.61 -6.19
N LEU A 156 -0.81 -3.99 -6.02
CA LEU A 156 -1.51 -3.29 -7.09
C LEU A 156 -0.68 -2.11 -7.63
N VAL A 157 -0.12 -1.30 -6.72
CA VAL A 157 0.69 -0.13 -7.11
C VAL A 157 2.01 -0.57 -7.76
N ASP A 158 2.71 -1.57 -7.20
CA ASP A 158 3.92 -2.16 -7.84
C ASP A 158 3.58 -2.70 -9.23
N GLY A 159 2.47 -3.43 -9.34
CA GLY A 159 1.94 -3.95 -10.60
C GLY A 159 1.77 -2.88 -11.67
N PHE A 160 1.14 -1.76 -11.33
CA PHE A 160 1.00 -0.63 -12.26
C PHE A 160 2.34 -0.01 -12.64
N GLN A 161 3.29 0.11 -11.71
CA GLN A 161 4.61 0.65 -12.04
C GLN A 161 5.40 -0.25 -13.00
N VAL A 162 5.14 -1.57 -12.97
CA VAL A 162 5.81 -2.52 -13.84
C VAL A 162 5.09 -2.73 -15.18
N TRP A 163 3.76 -2.76 -15.18
CA TRP A 163 2.97 -3.21 -16.33
C TRP A 163 1.82 -2.27 -16.72
N TRP A 164 1.70 -1.10 -16.08
CA TRP A 164 0.62 -0.14 -16.31
C TRP A 164 -0.77 -0.80 -16.27
N THR A 165 -1.66 -0.45 -17.20
CA THR A 165 -3.05 -0.94 -17.28
C THR A 165 -3.15 -2.40 -17.71
N ASP A 166 -2.05 -3.02 -18.14
CA ASP A 166 -2.07 -4.43 -18.53
C ASP A 166 -2.01 -5.35 -17.29
N PHE A 167 -1.62 -4.82 -16.13
CA PHE A 167 -1.38 -5.60 -14.90
C PHE A 167 -2.57 -6.49 -14.48
N LEU A 168 -3.82 -6.04 -14.67
CA LEU A 168 -4.98 -6.82 -14.26
C LEU A 168 -5.27 -8.03 -15.18
N TYR A 169 -4.76 -8.02 -16.42
CA TYR A 169 -5.19 -8.92 -17.50
C TYR A 169 -4.09 -9.79 -18.11
N GLN A 170 -2.86 -9.69 -17.61
CA GLN A 170 -1.70 -10.47 -18.09
C GLN A 170 -1.63 -11.86 -17.50
#